data_AF-A0A429ER92-F1
#
_entry.id   AF-A0A429ER92-F1
#
_cell.length_a   1.000
_cell.length_b   1.000
_cell.length_c   1.000
_cell.angle_alpha   90.00
_cell.angle_beta   90.00
_cell.angle_gamma   90.00
#
_symmetry.space_group_name_H-M   'P 1'
#
loop_
_entity.id
_entity.type
_entity.pdbx_description
1 polymer ?
#
loop_
_entity_poly.entity_id
_entity_poly.type
_entity_poly.pdbx_seq_one_letter_code
_entity_poly.pdbx_strand_id
1 'polypeptide(L)'
;MSVDFAAFTTSHDERPPAPVPVDWDLVEEWLGVRLPRDYKRLAERYGPVDLGEYFWIHVPCVEDGRFDYGEWLRETHREARIEARDLPAGERFAVHPEPGGLLAWGCTRGSDTLFWDTSVSADPDEWTVVVRHQGSVPGSGLLDWHAYDLTLTEYLRHAVRETWELPSPPGPLMGPVSGSVARTAFLPTAAPWTPPAEVPPRLTDAQRRVALETGAGLDALRLLSPPPERPYLGGGTWEGLFAELGTRLPGEYVRLMDLYGAGCWSEWLRFLTPLRTGERRFVTHVEEVLGAYRSARGRFPEDHPLTAWPEPGGFLPFANSIDADHLGWLTEGDDPDAWPLVVWPRHAPQGAPLGHGLVDTLVAWQRGTLVTHGLAGLDEEDDPLEFAGFEAWDDRAHW
;
A
#
# COMPACT_ATOMS: atom_id res chain seq x y z
N MET A 1 4.30 -19.05 35.46
CA MET A 1 5.00 -17.87 36.01
C MET A 1 5.63 -17.19 34.82
N SER A 2 5.10 -16.05 34.38
CA SER A 2 5.63 -15.31 33.23
C SER A 2 7.08 -14.90 33.52
N VAL A 3 7.99 -15.20 32.60
CA VAL A 3 9.40 -14.80 32.67
C VAL A 3 9.48 -13.31 32.35
N ASP A 4 10.25 -12.53 33.11
CA ASP A 4 10.45 -11.10 32.81
C ASP A 4 11.37 -10.93 31.59
N PHE A 5 11.05 -9.99 30.69
CA PHE A 5 11.87 -9.63 29.54
C PHE A 5 13.32 -9.29 29.93
N ALA A 6 13.53 -8.67 31.10
CA ALA A 6 14.86 -8.37 31.62
C ALA A 6 15.68 -9.61 32.02
N ALA A 7 15.06 -10.79 32.17
CA ALA A 7 15.74 -12.00 32.62
C ALA A 7 16.62 -12.65 31.53
N PHE A 8 16.40 -12.30 30.27
CA PHE A 8 17.15 -12.84 29.12
C PHE A 8 17.68 -11.75 28.20
N THR A 9 17.63 -10.48 28.62
CA THR A 9 18.08 -9.36 27.80
C THR A 9 19.10 -8.48 28.53
N THR A 10 19.97 -7.84 27.74
CA THR A 10 20.94 -6.85 28.22
C THR A 10 20.84 -5.59 27.36
N SER A 11 20.84 -4.41 27.98
CA SER A 11 20.81 -3.14 27.24
C SER A 11 22.08 -2.96 26.41
N HIS A 12 21.92 -2.46 25.19
CA HIS A 12 23.04 -2.13 24.31
C HIS A 12 23.80 -0.89 24.81
N ASP A 13 25.14 -0.97 24.88
CA ASP A 13 25.97 0.09 25.47
C ASP A 13 25.89 1.43 24.69
N GLU A 14 26.00 1.39 23.36
CA GLU A 14 26.01 2.61 22.52
C GLU A 14 24.60 3.17 22.22
N ARG A 15 23.59 2.29 22.20
CA ARG A 15 22.18 2.63 21.89
C ARG A 15 21.29 2.16 23.03
N PRO A 16 21.47 2.69 24.26
CA PRO A 16 20.66 2.26 25.38
C PRO A 16 19.18 2.54 25.09
N PRO A 17 18.26 1.64 25.49
CA PRO A 17 16.82 1.85 25.39
C PRO A 17 16.40 3.20 25.97
N ALA A 18 15.43 3.85 25.33
CA ALA A 18 14.91 5.14 25.76
C ALA A 18 13.38 5.07 25.81
N PRO A 19 12.78 4.97 27.02
CA PRO A 19 11.34 4.86 27.14
C PRO A 19 10.65 6.14 26.68
N VAL A 20 9.46 5.96 26.08
CA VAL A 20 8.56 7.02 25.65
C VAL A 20 7.30 6.93 26.52
N PRO A 21 6.82 8.04 27.11
CA PRO A 21 5.55 8.05 27.82
C PRO A 21 4.40 7.58 26.92
N VAL A 22 3.58 6.66 27.43
CA VAL A 22 2.39 6.14 26.75
C VAL A 22 1.19 6.32 27.67
N ASP A 23 0.10 6.87 27.13
CA ASP A 23 -1.20 6.91 27.79
C ASP A 23 -1.99 5.64 27.43
N TRP A 24 -1.83 4.59 28.25
CA TRP A 24 -2.40 3.28 27.94
C TRP A 24 -3.94 3.27 27.91
N ASP A 25 -4.59 4.09 28.73
CA ASP A 25 -6.06 4.15 28.74
C ASP A 25 -6.56 4.67 27.38
N LEU A 26 -5.90 5.70 26.84
CA LEU A 26 -6.21 6.28 25.54
C LEU A 26 -5.88 5.32 24.38
N VAL A 27 -4.77 4.57 24.46
CA VAL A 27 -4.41 3.55 23.45
C VAL A 27 -5.42 2.40 23.45
N GLU A 28 -5.76 1.86 24.62
CA GLU A 28 -6.72 0.75 24.74
C GLU A 28 -8.15 1.18 24.36
N GLU A 29 -8.52 2.43 24.62
CA GLU A 29 -9.78 3.01 24.13
C GLU A 29 -9.82 3.07 22.60
N TRP A 30 -8.75 3.56 21.96
CA TRP A 30 -8.68 3.65 20.49
C TRP A 30 -8.63 2.28 19.81
N LEU A 31 -7.89 1.32 20.41
CA LEU A 31 -7.87 -0.06 19.93
C LEU A 31 -9.19 -0.78 20.19
N GLY A 32 -9.97 -0.39 21.20
CA GLY A 32 -11.16 -1.12 21.63
C GLY A 32 -10.86 -2.44 22.35
N VAL A 33 -9.59 -2.73 22.63
CA VAL A 33 -9.12 -3.92 23.36
C VAL A 33 -8.03 -3.54 24.36
N ARG A 34 -7.93 -4.30 25.45
CA ARG A 34 -6.84 -4.15 26.43
C ARG A 34 -5.57 -4.85 25.91
N LEU A 35 -4.40 -4.36 26.30
CA LEU A 35 -3.11 -4.92 25.91
C LEU A 35 -2.47 -5.77 27.03
N PRO A 36 -1.63 -6.76 26.67
CA PRO A 36 -0.90 -7.59 27.63
C PRO A 36 -0.06 -6.75 28.62
N ARG A 37 -0.04 -7.16 29.89
CA ARG A 37 0.70 -6.44 30.95
C ARG A 37 2.21 -6.49 30.75
N ASP A 38 2.73 -7.56 30.17
CA ASP A 38 4.16 -7.73 29.90
C ASP A 38 4.64 -6.79 28.79
N TYR A 39 3.84 -6.62 27.73
CA TYR A 39 4.07 -5.64 26.67
C TYR A 39 4.10 -4.20 27.21
N LYS A 40 3.12 -3.81 28.03
CA LYS A 40 3.08 -2.47 28.63
C LYS A 40 4.31 -2.18 29.49
N ARG A 41 4.74 -3.17 30.30
CA ARG A 41 5.98 -3.07 31.09
C ARG A 41 7.23 -2.98 30.22
N LEU A 42 7.29 -3.72 29.11
CA LEU A 42 8.38 -3.63 28.14
C LEU A 42 8.45 -2.22 27.57
N ALA A 43 7.33 -1.70 27.05
CA ALA A 43 7.26 -0.37 26.45
C ALA A 43 7.61 0.74 27.45
N GLU A 44 7.09 0.69 28.68
CA GLU A 44 7.38 1.68 29.74
C GLU A 44 8.86 1.70 30.15
N ARG A 45 9.55 0.55 30.07
CA ARG A 45 10.94 0.43 30.51
C ARG A 45 11.94 0.67 29.38
N TYR A 46 11.62 0.23 28.18
CA TYR A 46 12.55 0.16 27.07
C TYR A 46 12.20 1.09 25.90
N GLY A 47 10.92 1.45 25.73
CA GLY A 47 10.43 2.19 24.56
C GLY A 47 10.43 1.34 23.28
N PRO A 48 10.40 1.95 22.09
CA PRO A 48 10.56 1.23 20.83
C PRO A 48 12.00 0.70 20.72
N VAL A 49 12.16 -0.60 20.50
CA VAL A 49 13.46 -1.27 20.59
C VAL A 49 13.71 -2.30 19.50
N ASP A 50 14.99 -2.47 19.19
CA ASP A 50 15.51 -3.60 18.45
C ASP A 50 15.96 -4.67 19.46
N LEU A 51 15.42 -5.88 19.38
CA LEU A 51 15.93 -7.06 20.10
C LEU A 51 16.81 -7.89 19.16
N GLY A 52 18.06 -8.12 19.57
CA GLY A 52 19.04 -8.89 18.82
C GLY A 52 19.38 -8.31 17.45
N GLU A 53 19.16 -7.00 17.26
CA GLU A 53 19.19 -6.32 15.97
C GLU A 53 18.32 -6.98 14.90
N TYR A 54 17.29 -7.73 15.27
CA TYR A 54 16.48 -8.50 14.32
C TYR A 54 14.99 -8.24 14.50
N PHE A 55 14.48 -8.27 15.73
CA PHE A 55 13.10 -7.95 16.04
C PHE A 55 12.95 -6.46 16.30
N TRP A 56 11.98 -5.82 15.67
CA TRP A 56 11.54 -4.47 15.96
C TRP A 56 10.24 -4.55 16.74
N ILE A 57 10.29 -4.16 18.01
CA ILE A 57 9.13 -4.13 18.89
C ILE A 57 8.57 -2.72 18.82
N HIS A 58 7.40 -2.59 18.20
CA HIS A 58 6.72 -1.30 18.08
C HIS A 58 5.97 -1.00 19.37
N VAL A 59 6.05 0.27 19.78
CA VAL A 59 5.28 0.81 20.91
C VAL A 59 4.52 2.05 20.44
N PRO A 60 3.46 2.48 21.13
CA PRO A 60 2.70 3.68 20.76
C PRO A 60 3.59 4.93 20.83
N CYS A 61 4.20 5.29 19.71
CA CYS A 61 5.09 6.44 19.54
C CYS A 61 4.98 7.01 18.12
N VAL A 62 5.48 8.23 17.94
CA VAL A 62 5.50 8.92 16.64
C VAL A 62 6.85 9.57 16.41
N GLU A 63 7.32 9.55 15.16
CA GLU A 63 8.40 10.41 14.68
C GLU A 63 7.99 10.97 13.30
N ASP A 64 7.86 12.29 13.22
CA ASP A 64 7.33 13.00 12.05
C ASP A 64 8.07 12.63 10.75
N GLY A 65 7.30 12.28 9.72
CA GLY A 65 7.81 11.81 8.43
C GLY A 65 8.53 10.47 8.45
N ARG A 66 8.47 9.70 9.54
CA ARG A 66 9.08 8.36 9.64
C ARG A 66 8.17 7.26 10.13
N PHE A 67 7.37 7.52 11.16
CA PHE A 67 6.53 6.51 11.79
C PHE A 67 5.41 7.16 12.59
N ASP A 68 4.19 6.71 12.35
CA ASP A 68 3.05 6.88 13.25
C ASP A 68 2.49 5.51 13.61
N TYR A 69 2.31 5.25 14.91
CA TYR A 69 1.82 3.95 15.39
C TYR A 69 0.45 3.57 14.83
N GLY A 70 -0.46 4.53 14.69
CA GLY A 70 -1.81 4.31 14.19
C GLY A 70 -1.84 4.04 12.68
N GLU A 71 -1.04 4.80 11.92
CA GLU A 71 -0.83 4.58 10.48
C GLU A 71 -0.22 3.20 10.23
N TRP A 72 0.87 2.87 10.92
CA TRP A 72 1.53 1.56 10.82
C TRP A 72 0.57 0.41 11.14
N LEU A 73 -0.22 0.52 12.21
CA LEU A 73 -1.21 -0.50 12.55
C LEU A 73 -2.28 -0.66 11.46
N ARG A 74 -2.84 0.44 10.95
CA ARG A 74 -3.86 0.42 9.89
C ARG A 74 -3.33 -0.24 8.62
N GLU A 75 -2.16 0.16 8.16
CA GLU A 75 -1.53 -0.40 6.96
C GLU A 75 -1.22 -1.88 7.16
N THR A 76 -0.57 -2.23 8.28
CA THR A 76 -0.20 -3.62 8.59
C THR A 76 -1.43 -4.52 8.70
N HIS A 77 -2.53 -4.06 9.31
CA HIS A 77 -3.76 -4.84 9.41
C HIS A 77 -4.47 -4.97 8.07
N ARG A 78 -4.47 -3.91 7.25
CA ARG A 78 -5.02 -3.96 5.89
C ARG A 78 -4.26 -4.97 5.03
N GLU A 79 -2.92 -4.92 5.02
CA GLU A 79 -2.08 -5.88 4.32
C GLU A 79 -2.32 -7.32 4.81
N ALA A 80 -2.31 -7.52 6.13
CA ALA A 80 -2.59 -8.81 6.75
C ALA A 80 -3.93 -9.39 6.32
N ARG A 81 -4.98 -8.56 6.25
CA ARG A 81 -6.31 -8.97 5.82
C ARG A 81 -6.32 -9.38 4.35
N ILE A 82 -5.69 -8.59 3.47
CA ILE A 82 -5.57 -8.91 2.03
C ILE A 82 -4.87 -10.25 1.85
N GLU A 83 -3.73 -10.44 2.52
CA GLU A 83 -2.95 -11.68 2.43
C GLU A 83 -3.67 -12.89 3.05
N ALA A 84 -4.38 -12.70 4.16
CA ALA A 84 -5.15 -13.78 4.78
C ALA A 84 -6.28 -14.30 3.87
N ARG A 85 -6.77 -13.51 2.90
CA ARG A 85 -7.80 -13.94 1.93
C ARG A 85 -7.28 -14.97 0.94
N ASP A 86 -5.98 -14.97 0.66
CA ASP A 86 -5.34 -15.97 -0.19
C ASP A 86 -5.25 -17.35 0.48
N LEU A 87 -5.45 -17.41 1.80
CA LEU A 87 -5.53 -18.67 2.53
C LEU A 87 -6.87 -19.39 2.31
N PRO A 88 -6.89 -20.74 2.41
CA PRO A 88 -8.12 -21.52 2.46
C PRO A 88 -9.05 -21.02 3.58
N ALA A 89 -10.36 -20.99 3.33
CA ALA A 89 -11.34 -20.38 4.25
C ALA A 89 -11.27 -20.87 5.72
N GLY A 90 -10.86 -22.11 5.96
CA GLY A 90 -10.72 -22.68 7.30
C GLY A 90 -9.40 -22.35 8.02
N GLU A 91 -8.46 -21.71 7.32
CA GLU A 91 -7.12 -21.33 7.80
C GLU A 91 -6.95 -19.80 7.87
N ARG A 92 -7.99 -19.04 7.51
CA ARG A 92 -7.96 -17.58 7.52
C ARG A 92 -7.97 -17.06 8.95
N PHE A 93 -7.04 -16.17 9.24
CA PHE A 93 -7.05 -15.38 10.46
C PHE A 93 -7.93 -14.15 10.25
N ALA A 94 -8.83 -13.88 11.20
CA ALA A 94 -9.45 -12.56 11.29
C ALA A 94 -8.38 -11.54 11.68
N VAL A 95 -8.53 -10.28 11.26
CA VAL A 95 -7.59 -9.21 11.60
C VAL A 95 -8.33 -8.11 12.33
N HIS A 96 -7.72 -7.56 13.38
CA HIS A 96 -8.31 -6.45 14.14
C HIS A 96 -8.66 -5.28 13.18
N PRO A 97 -9.83 -4.62 13.31
CA PRO A 97 -10.77 -4.59 14.43
C PRO A 97 -11.87 -5.68 14.43
N GLU A 98 -11.80 -6.69 13.57
CA GLU A 98 -12.73 -7.81 13.67
C GLU A 98 -12.64 -8.48 15.05
N PRO A 99 -13.77 -8.90 15.65
CA PRO A 99 -13.75 -9.57 16.95
C PRO A 99 -12.87 -10.82 16.96
N GLY A 100 -11.89 -10.87 17.87
CA GLY A 100 -10.91 -11.96 17.92
C GLY A 100 -9.82 -11.88 16.85
N GLY A 101 -9.72 -10.77 16.11
CA GLY A 101 -8.74 -10.59 15.06
C GLY A 101 -7.30 -10.44 15.58
N LEU A 102 -6.35 -10.71 14.70
CA LEU A 102 -4.92 -10.52 14.95
C LEU A 102 -4.58 -9.05 15.17
N LEU A 103 -3.79 -8.76 16.21
CA LEU A 103 -3.30 -7.42 16.54
C LEU A 103 -1.78 -7.35 16.41
N ALA A 104 -1.29 -6.64 15.40
CA ALA A 104 0.14 -6.44 15.15
C ALA A 104 0.84 -5.72 16.32
N TRP A 105 2.08 -6.13 16.62
CA TRP A 105 2.91 -5.52 17.67
C TRP A 105 4.39 -5.34 17.31
N GLY A 106 4.84 -5.95 16.22
CA GLY A 106 6.23 -5.89 15.81
C GLY A 106 6.45 -6.43 14.41
N CYS A 107 7.66 -6.26 13.93
CA CYS A 107 8.12 -6.91 12.71
C CYS A 107 9.58 -7.33 12.87
N THR A 108 10.14 -7.99 11.86
CA THR A 108 11.57 -8.33 11.86
C THR A 108 12.29 -7.72 10.68
N ARG A 109 13.62 -7.74 10.72
CA ARG A 109 14.47 -7.38 9.57
C ARG A 109 14.28 -8.27 8.35
N GLY A 110 13.64 -9.44 8.52
CA GLY A 110 13.23 -10.31 7.43
C GLY A 110 11.89 -9.91 6.80
N SER A 111 11.27 -8.82 7.26
CA SER A 111 9.92 -8.38 6.91
C SER A 111 8.80 -9.30 7.40
N ASP A 112 9.08 -10.18 8.37
CA ASP A 112 8.03 -10.94 9.05
C ASP A 112 7.22 -10.00 9.95
N THR A 113 5.90 -10.22 10.02
CA THR A 113 5.00 -9.43 10.86
C THR A 113 4.52 -10.26 12.05
N LEU A 114 4.54 -9.65 13.22
CA LEU A 114 4.25 -10.30 14.50
C LEU A 114 2.92 -9.79 15.05
N PHE A 115 2.03 -10.71 15.39
CA PHE A 115 0.69 -10.43 15.88
C PHE A 115 0.42 -11.13 17.21
N TRP A 116 -0.51 -10.59 17.98
CA TRP A 116 -1.22 -11.32 19.03
C TRP A 116 -2.49 -11.90 18.45
N ASP A 117 -2.80 -13.15 18.78
CA ASP A 117 -4.12 -13.74 18.54
C ASP A 117 -5.07 -13.40 19.69
N THR A 118 -5.95 -12.43 19.44
CA THR A 118 -6.90 -11.95 20.45
C THR A 118 -8.09 -12.89 20.65
N SER A 119 -8.25 -13.91 19.80
CA SER A 119 -9.33 -14.90 19.92
C SER A 119 -9.08 -15.95 21.00
N VAL A 120 -7.82 -16.14 21.40
CA VAL A 120 -7.39 -17.20 22.34
C VAL A 120 -8.03 -17.03 23.72
N SER A 121 -8.15 -15.79 24.21
CA SER A 121 -8.70 -15.50 25.53
C SER A 121 -9.22 -14.07 25.63
N ALA A 122 -10.17 -13.86 26.54
CA ALA A 122 -10.60 -12.53 26.95
C ALA A 122 -9.61 -11.84 27.91
N ASP A 123 -8.66 -12.59 28.47
CA ASP A 123 -7.52 -12.05 29.21
C ASP A 123 -6.35 -11.80 28.25
N PRO A 124 -5.94 -10.54 27.99
CA PRO A 124 -4.82 -10.24 27.09
C PRO A 124 -3.49 -10.88 27.51
N ASP A 125 -3.31 -11.20 28.79
CA ASP A 125 -2.09 -11.85 29.26
C ASP A 125 -1.95 -13.30 28.78
N GLU A 126 -3.02 -13.89 28.23
CA GLU A 126 -3.03 -15.24 27.65
C GLU A 126 -2.94 -15.23 26.12
N TRP A 127 -2.87 -14.05 25.48
CA TRP A 127 -2.75 -13.97 24.03
C TRP A 127 -1.42 -14.54 23.55
N THR A 128 -1.51 -15.37 22.51
CA THR A 128 -0.36 -16.03 21.93
C THR A 128 0.08 -15.35 20.63
N VAL A 129 1.30 -15.65 20.18
CA VAL A 129 1.90 -15.01 19.01
C VAL A 129 1.53 -15.74 17.73
N VAL A 130 1.08 -14.99 16.73
CA VAL A 130 0.99 -15.43 15.33
C VAL A 130 2.01 -14.65 14.52
N VAL A 131 2.74 -15.34 13.64
CA VAL A 131 3.69 -14.71 12.74
C VAL A 131 3.26 -14.93 11.32
N ARG A 132 3.21 -13.85 10.56
CA ARG A 132 3.25 -13.93 9.10
C ARG A 132 4.71 -13.90 8.68
N HIS A 133 5.17 -14.96 8.03
CA HIS A 133 6.50 -15.06 7.46
C HIS A 133 6.54 -14.57 6.01
N GLN A 134 7.55 -13.77 5.70
CA GLN A 134 7.88 -13.36 4.34
C GLN A 134 8.81 -14.38 3.66
N GLY A 135 8.58 -14.64 2.37
CA GLY A 135 9.47 -15.48 1.57
C GLY A 135 9.46 -16.97 1.92
N SER A 136 8.38 -17.49 2.49
CA SER A 136 8.12 -18.92 2.59
C SER A 136 8.27 -19.58 1.22
N VAL A 137 9.25 -20.48 1.08
CA VAL A 137 9.51 -21.14 -0.20
C VAL A 137 8.49 -22.27 -0.38
N PRO A 138 7.72 -22.31 -1.48
CA PRO A 138 6.78 -23.39 -1.74
C PRO A 138 7.46 -24.76 -1.65
N GLY A 139 6.90 -25.67 -0.85
CA GLY A 139 7.45 -27.01 -0.62
C GLY A 139 8.54 -27.11 0.45
N SER A 140 8.94 -26.01 1.09
CA SER A 140 9.84 -26.03 2.25
C SER A 140 9.18 -26.58 3.53
N GLY A 141 7.84 -26.66 3.55
CA GLY A 141 7.06 -26.98 4.75
C GLY A 141 6.90 -25.81 5.71
N LEU A 142 7.45 -24.64 5.38
CA LEU A 142 7.19 -23.39 6.09
C LEU A 142 5.81 -22.87 5.69
N LEU A 143 4.97 -22.60 6.69
CA LEU A 143 3.69 -21.95 6.49
C LEU A 143 3.90 -20.43 6.49
N ASP A 144 3.21 -19.75 5.59
CA ASP A 144 3.20 -18.28 5.48
C ASP A 144 2.66 -17.65 6.77
N TRP A 145 1.73 -18.33 7.43
CA TRP A 145 1.17 -17.94 8.72
C TRP A 145 1.38 -19.06 9.74
N HIS A 146 1.90 -18.71 10.91
CA HIS A 146 2.20 -19.68 11.96
C HIS A 146 1.78 -19.18 13.33
N ALA A 147 0.90 -19.95 14.00
CA ALA A 147 0.49 -19.70 15.37
C ALA A 147 1.39 -20.47 16.34
N TYR A 148 1.95 -19.77 17.32
CA TYR A 148 2.80 -20.32 18.37
C TYR A 148 2.02 -20.35 19.68
N ASP A 149 2.14 -21.40 20.48
CA ASP A 149 1.54 -21.50 21.82
C ASP A 149 2.45 -20.80 22.86
N LEU A 150 2.79 -19.55 22.59
CA LEU A 150 3.71 -18.73 23.39
C LEU A 150 3.16 -17.32 23.50
N THR A 151 3.15 -16.77 24.71
CA THR A 151 2.93 -15.33 24.94
C THR A 151 4.08 -14.50 24.39
N LEU A 152 3.93 -13.17 24.29
CA LEU A 152 4.98 -12.28 23.77
C LEU A 152 6.33 -12.54 24.43
N THR A 153 6.38 -12.52 25.77
CA THR A 153 7.66 -12.65 26.46
C THR A 153 8.26 -14.05 26.33
N GLU A 154 7.42 -15.09 26.27
CA GLU A 154 7.87 -16.47 26.04
C GLU A 154 8.42 -16.66 24.63
N TYR A 155 7.78 -16.06 23.62
CA TYR A 155 8.23 -16.07 22.23
C TYR A 155 9.60 -15.38 22.10
N LEU A 156 9.74 -14.16 22.64
CA LEU A 156 11.01 -13.42 22.60
C LEU A 156 12.12 -14.14 23.38
N ARG A 157 11.82 -14.74 24.54
CA ARG A 157 12.76 -15.58 25.29
C ARG A 157 13.24 -16.76 24.45
N HIS A 158 12.31 -17.41 23.75
CA HIS A 158 12.62 -18.58 22.95
C HIS A 158 13.41 -18.22 21.67
N ALA A 159 13.30 -16.98 21.18
CA ALA A 159 14.17 -16.44 20.13
C ALA A 159 15.59 -16.12 20.65
N VAL A 160 15.72 -15.62 21.88
CA VAL A 160 17.00 -15.29 22.55
C VAL A 160 17.59 -16.52 23.25
N ARG A 161 17.81 -17.59 22.49
CA ARG A 161 18.31 -18.86 23.03
C ARG A 161 19.76 -19.14 22.66
N GLU A 162 20.49 -19.77 23.57
CA GLU A 162 21.84 -20.29 23.31
C GLU A 162 21.82 -21.73 22.80
N THR A 163 20.74 -22.47 23.07
CA THR A 163 20.57 -23.90 22.74
C THR A 163 19.28 -24.12 21.94
N TRP A 164 19.31 -25.02 20.96
CA TRP A 164 18.15 -25.30 20.10
C TRP A 164 17.02 -26.00 20.87
N GLU A 165 15.88 -25.33 20.99
CA GLU A 165 14.61 -25.89 21.48
C GLU A 165 13.56 -25.70 20.37
N LEU A 166 12.69 -26.69 20.16
CA LEU A 166 11.56 -26.56 19.23
C LEU A 166 10.40 -25.84 19.94
N PRO A 167 9.66 -24.96 19.26
CA PRO A 167 8.47 -24.35 19.82
C PRO A 167 7.34 -25.40 19.79
N SER A 168 6.24 -25.09 20.47
CA SER A 168 5.00 -25.84 20.32
C SER A 168 3.95 -24.92 19.66
N PRO A 169 3.37 -25.30 18.52
CA PRO A 169 3.74 -26.42 17.65
C PRO A 169 5.12 -26.22 16.97
N PRO A 170 5.75 -27.28 16.42
CA PRO A 170 6.99 -27.14 15.65
C PRO A 170 6.81 -26.23 14.42
N GLY A 171 7.66 -25.21 14.29
CA GLY A 171 7.62 -24.24 13.20
C GLY A 171 8.96 -23.54 12.97
N PRO A 172 9.10 -22.71 11.92
CA PRO A 172 10.25 -21.83 11.76
C PRO A 172 10.43 -21.02 13.03
N LEU A 173 11.68 -20.85 13.44
CA LEU A 173 12.02 -20.02 14.59
C LEU A 173 12.91 -18.92 14.13
N MET A 174 12.47 -17.70 14.40
CA MET A 174 13.30 -16.52 14.24
C MET A 174 14.34 -16.52 15.36
N GLY A 175 15.54 -16.99 15.03
CA GLY A 175 16.68 -17.07 15.93
C GLY A 175 17.57 -18.31 15.73
N PRO A 176 18.57 -18.52 16.59
CA PRO A 176 18.84 -17.72 17.79
C PRO A 176 19.28 -16.28 17.46
N VAL A 177 18.73 -15.31 18.19
CA VAL A 177 19.18 -13.91 18.13
C VAL A 177 19.89 -13.52 19.43
N SER A 178 20.69 -12.46 19.39
CA SER A 178 21.32 -11.91 20.59
C SER A 178 20.28 -11.34 21.56
N GLY A 179 20.50 -11.46 22.87
CA GLY A 179 19.67 -10.80 23.89
C GLY A 179 19.93 -9.31 24.06
N SER A 180 20.70 -8.69 23.16
CA SER A 180 20.94 -7.26 23.17
C SER A 180 19.67 -6.50 22.83
N VAL A 181 19.25 -5.57 23.71
CA VAL A 181 18.11 -4.68 23.48
C VAL A 181 18.63 -3.27 23.29
N ALA A 182 18.40 -2.71 22.11
CA ALA A 182 18.86 -1.39 21.72
C ALA A 182 17.68 -0.48 21.42
N ARG A 183 17.81 0.83 21.69
CA ARG A 183 16.93 1.82 21.08
C ARG A 183 17.02 1.68 19.57
N THR A 184 15.86 1.64 18.92
CA THR A 184 15.81 1.47 17.47
C THR A 184 16.53 2.61 16.75
N ALA A 185 17.32 2.28 15.74
CA ALA A 185 18.01 3.28 14.93
C ALA A 185 17.06 4.04 13.99
N PHE A 186 15.86 3.50 13.76
CA PHE A 186 14.85 4.08 12.86
C PHE A 186 14.08 5.25 13.50
N LEU A 187 13.95 5.24 14.83
CA LEU A 187 13.22 6.23 15.63
C LEU A 187 14.14 6.87 16.68
N PRO A 188 15.19 7.60 16.28
CA PRO A 188 16.16 8.18 17.21
C PRO A 188 15.54 9.23 18.15
N THR A 189 14.40 9.81 17.77
CA THR A 189 13.73 10.92 18.45
C THR A 189 12.24 10.68 18.69
N ALA A 190 11.86 9.40 18.84
CA ALA A 190 10.48 8.99 19.11
C ALA A 190 9.82 9.83 20.22
N ALA A 191 8.64 10.36 19.91
CA ALA A 191 7.80 11.13 20.82
C ALA A 191 6.57 10.32 21.25
N PRO A 192 5.91 10.69 22.36
CA PRO A 192 4.62 10.10 22.75
C PRO A 192 3.60 10.17 21.62
N TRP A 193 2.94 9.05 21.35
CA TRP A 193 1.84 9.01 20.39
C TRP A 193 0.53 9.41 21.05
N THR A 194 -0.35 10.00 20.26
CA THR A 194 -1.73 10.28 20.64
C THR A 194 -2.60 9.77 19.49
N PRO A 195 -3.67 9.00 19.76
CA PRO A 195 -4.55 8.55 18.70
C PRO A 195 -5.04 9.69 17.83
N PRO A 196 -5.15 9.46 16.51
CA PRO A 196 -5.70 10.45 15.60
C PRO A 196 -7.14 10.77 15.99
N ALA A 197 -7.49 12.06 15.95
CA ALA A 197 -8.87 12.48 16.16
C ALA A 197 -9.76 11.93 15.04
N GLU A 198 -11.00 11.55 15.37
CA GLU A 198 -11.98 11.17 14.37
C GLU A 198 -12.18 12.31 13.36
N VAL A 199 -11.89 12.02 12.09
CA VAL A 199 -12.12 12.95 10.99
C VAL A 199 -13.55 12.74 10.50
N PRO A 200 -14.43 13.77 10.54
CA PRO A 200 -15.78 13.62 10.03
C PRO A 200 -15.75 13.29 8.54
N PRO A 201 -16.70 12.45 8.05
CA PRO A 201 -16.71 12.05 6.66
C PRO A 201 -16.82 13.28 5.75
N ARG A 202 -15.97 13.34 4.72
CA ARG A 202 -15.94 14.43 3.73
C ARG A 202 -17.27 14.59 2.99
N LEU A 203 -17.99 13.50 2.80
CA LEU A 203 -19.26 13.45 2.06
C LEU A 203 -20.42 13.12 2.99
N THR A 204 -21.58 13.73 2.71
CA THR A 204 -22.86 13.27 3.28
C THR A 204 -23.25 11.90 2.73
N ASP A 205 -24.12 11.16 3.42
CA ASP A 205 -24.62 9.85 2.95
C ASP A 205 -25.21 9.89 1.53
N ALA A 206 -25.91 10.98 1.20
CA ALA A 206 -26.48 11.17 -0.12
C ALA A 206 -25.39 11.35 -1.19
N GLN A 207 -24.36 12.15 -0.90
CA GLN A 207 -23.22 12.32 -1.80
C GLN A 207 -22.40 11.03 -1.91
N ARG A 208 -22.21 10.30 -0.81
CA ARG A 208 -21.54 9.00 -0.80
C ARG A 208 -22.24 8.00 -1.70
N ARG A 209 -23.58 7.91 -1.66
CA ARG A 209 -24.36 7.09 -2.59
C ARG A 209 -24.14 7.48 -4.05
N VAL A 210 -24.10 8.78 -4.36
CA VAL A 210 -23.81 9.23 -5.73
C VAL A 210 -22.37 8.88 -6.13
N ALA A 211 -21.41 9.08 -5.24
CA ALA A 211 -20.00 8.80 -5.49
C ALA A 211 -19.74 7.32 -5.74
N LEU A 212 -20.30 6.44 -4.91
CA LEU A 212 -19.97 5.01 -4.89
C LEU A 212 -20.91 4.14 -5.73
N GLU A 213 -22.17 4.52 -5.89
CA GLU A 213 -23.20 3.61 -6.44
C GLU A 213 -23.87 4.17 -7.70
N THR A 214 -24.44 5.37 -7.64
CA THR A 214 -25.43 5.80 -8.66
C THR A 214 -24.93 6.84 -9.65
N GLY A 215 -23.88 7.59 -9.31
CA GLY A 215 -23.32 8.62 -10.18
C GLY A 215 -22.52 8.02 -11.35
N ALA A 216 -22.31 8.81 -12.39
CA ALA A 216 -21.48 8.46 -13.54
C ALA A 216 -20.66 9.68 -14.01
N GLY A 217 -19.63 9.44 -14.83
CA GLY A 217 -18.83 10.50 -15.42
C GLY A 217 -18.15 11.42 -14.40
N LEU A 218 -17.91 12.67 -14.82
CA LEU A 218 -17.12 13.64 -14.05
C LEU A 218 -17.75 14.02 -12.71
N ASP A 219 -19.08 13.98 -12.58
CA ASP A 219 -19.74 14.35 -11.33
C ASP A 219 -19.51 13.29 -10.24
N ALA A 220 -19.50 12.00 -10.61
CA ALA A 220 -19.09 10.94 -9.69
C ALA A 220 -17.60 11.04 -9.36
N LEU A 221 -16.76 11.27 -10.38
CA LEU A 221 -15.31 11.38 -10.20
C LEU A 221 -14.94 12.52 -9.24
N ARG A 222 -15.59 13.68 -9.33
CA ARG A 222 -15.38 14.83 -8.43
C ARG A 222 -15.74 14.54 -6.99
N LEU A 223 -16.74 13.68 -6.75
CA LEU A 223 -17.10 13.27 -5.40
C LEU A 223 -16.09 12.25 -4.86
N LEU A 224 -15.66 11.29 -5.68
CA LEU A 224 -14.63 10.32 -5.32
C LEU A 224 -13.31 11.02 -5.02
N SER A 225 -12.78 11.74 -6.00
CA SER A 225 -11.51 12.45 -5.96
C SER A 225 -11.71 13.92 -6.34
N PRO A 226 -11.74 14.85 -5.36
CA PRO A 226 -11.92 16.28 -5.65
C PRO A 226 -10.83 16.82 -6.58
N PRO A 227 -11.17 17.67 -7.57
CA PRO A 227 -10.17 18.29 -8.43
C PRO A 227 -9.29 19.24 -7.62
N PRO A 228 -8.00 19.39 -7.99
CA PRO A 228 -7.12 20.35 -7.35
C PRO A 228 -7.59 21.78 -7.60
N GLU A 229 -7.28 22.69 -6.68
CA GLU A 229 -7.58 24.11 -6.87
C GLU A 229 -6.87 24.71 -8.10
N ARG A 230 -5.70 24.17 -8.44
CA ARG A 230 -4.85 24.63 -9.53
C ARG A 230 -4.33 23.43 -10.33
N PRO A 231 -5.06 22.97 -11.35
CA PRO A 231 -4.57 21.91 -12.23
C PRO A 231 -3.31 22.38 -12.97
N TYR A 232 -2.33 21.49 -13.10
CA TYR A 232 -1.09 21.77 -13.82
C TYR A 232 -1.07 21.02 -15.14
N LEU A 233 -0.99 21.75 -16.26
CA LEU A 233 -0.90 21.15 -17.60
C LEU A 233 0.48 21.36 -18.24
N GLY A 234 1.30 22.25 -17.71
CA GLY A 234 2.48 22.81 -18.38
C GLY A 234 2.22 24.20 -18.98
N GLY A 235 3.15 24.69 -19.80
CA GLY A 235 3.14 26.05 -20.35
C GLY A 235 2.74 26.18 -21.83
N GLY A 236 2.45 25.07 -22.50
CA GLY A 236 2.10 25.01 -23.93
C GLY A 236 0.60 25.14 -24.21
N THR A 237 0.18 24.75 -25.41
CA THR A 237 -1.24 24.72 -25.81
C THR A 237 -1.62 23.39 -26.43
N TRP A 238 -2.91 23.03 -26.35
CA TRP A 238 -3.44 21.82 -26.96
C TRP A 238 -3.21 21.77 -28.47
N GLU A 239 -3.37 22.90 -29.18
CA GLU A 239 -3.11 22.98 -30.62
C GLU A 239 -1.64 22.70 -30.95
N GLY A 240 -0.72 23.17 -30.10
CA GLY A 240 0.70 22.88 -30.25
C GLY A 240 1.00 21.39 -30.08
N LEU A 241 0.44 20.76 -29.05
CA LEU A 241 0.58 19.32 -28.82
C LEU A 241 -0.03 18.51 -29.97
N PHE A 242 -1.21 18.88 -30.46
CA PHE A 242 -1.86 18.18 -31.57
C PHE A 242 -1.09 18.30 -32.87
N ALA A 243 -0.48 19.46 -33.12
CA ALA A 243 0.39 19.65 -34.28
C ALA A 243 1.65 18.76 -34.19
N GLU A 244 2.20 18.59 -32.99
CA GLU A 244 3.38 17.75 -32.76
C GLU A 244 3.07 16.26 -32.88
N LEU A 245 1.96 15.82 -32.31
CA LEU A 245 1.46 14.44 -32.46
C LEU A 245 0.92 14.17 -33.87
N GLY A 246 0.60 15.20 -34.68
CA GLY A 246 -0.07 15.01 -35.97
C GLY A 246 -1.49 14.46 -35.86
N THR A 247 -2.09 14.49 -34.67
CA THR A 247 -3.47 14.07 -34.39
C THR A 247 -4.00 14.82 -33.18
N ARG A 248 -5.33 14.98 -33.09
CA ARG A 248 -5.97 15.45 -31.85
C ARG A 248 -6.04 14.30 -30.84
N LEU A 249 -6.10 14.64 -29.56
CA LEU A 249 -6.42 13.67 -28.51
C LEU A 249 -7.94 13.59 -28.30
N PRO A 250 -8.44 12.52 -27.66
CA PRO A 250 -9.86 12.42 -27.31
C PRO A 250 -10.31 13.63 -26.49
N GLY A 251 -11.47 14.20 -26.81
CA GLY A 251 -11.99 15.40 -26.14
C GLY A 251 -12.33 15.14 -24.67
N GLU A 252 -12.65 13.89 -24.30
CA GLU A 252 -12.82 13.49 -22.90
C GLU A 252 -11.52 13.67 -22.10
N TYR A 253 -10.38 13.27 -22.65
CA TYR A 253 -9.08 13.47 -22.01
C TYR A 253 -8.75 14.95 -21.83
N VAL A 254 -8.95 15.77 -22.87
CA VAL A 254 -8.72 17.22 -22.79
C VAL A 254 -9.54 17.84 -21.65
N ARG A 255 -10.85 17.53 -21.56
CA ARG A 255 -11.72 18.04 -20.49
C ARG A 255 -11.29 17.57 -19.10
N LEU A 256 -10.83 16.32 -18.98
CA LEU A 256 -10.32 15.78 -17.73
C LEU A 256 -9.04 16.51 -17.30
N MET A 257 -8.10 16.70 -18.23
CA MET A 257 -6.83 17.40 -17.99
C MET A 257 -7.03 18.90 -17.71
N ASP A 258 -7.99 19.56 -18.34
CA ASP A 258 -8.30 20.96 -18.01
C ASP A 258 -8.87 21.11 -16.58
N LEU A 259 -9.50 20.05 -16.05
CA LEU A 259 -10.11 20.04 -14.72
C LEU A 259 -9.14 19.57 -13.62
N TYR A 260 -8.43 18.47 -13.84
CA TYR A 260 -7.53 17.86 -12.87
C TYR A 260 -6.06 18.20 -13.13
N GLY A 261 -5.71 18.47 -14.38
CA GLY A 261 -4.32 18.58 -14.78
C GLY A 261 -3.63 17.22 -14.75
N ALA A 262 -2.32 17.31 -14.79
CA ALA A 262 -1.39 16.23 -14.66
C ALA A 262 -1.25 15.89 -13.16
N GLY A 263 -1.38 14.61 -12.79
CA GLY A 263 -1.26 14.16 -11.41
C GLY A 263 -1.34 12.64 -11.25
N CYS A 264 -1.12 12.17 -10.03
CA CYS A 264 -1.17 10.78 -9.65
C CYS A 264 -2.54 10.44 -9.05
N TRP A 265 -3.25 9.50 -9.66
CA TRP A 265 -4.51 8.98 -9.13
C TRP A 265 -4.23 7.83 -8.16
N SER A 266 -4.82 7.90 -6.96
CA SER A 266 -4.72 6.86 -5.93
C SER A 266 -3.29 6.42 -5.66
N GLU A 267 -2.33 7.36 -5.71
CA GLU A 267 -0.88 7.15 -5.54
C GLU A 267 -0.26 6.11 -6.50
N TRP A 268 -1.01 5.68 -7.51
CA TRP A 268 -0.67 4.56 -8.38
C TRP A 268 -0.54 4.97 -9.84
N LEU A 269 -1.59 5.59 -10.40
CA LEU A 269 -1.70 5.85 -11.84
C LEU A 269 -1.29 7.29 -12.15
N ARG A 270 -0.11 7.45 -12.73
CA ARG A 270 0.45 8.74 -13.15
C ARG A 270 0.05 9.04 -14.57
N PHE A 271 -0.71 10.08 -14.77
CA PHE A 271 -0.87 10.74 -16.07
C PHE A 271 0.45 11.40 -16.53
N LEU A 272 0.52 11.96 -17.72
CA LEU A 272 1.69 12.75 -18.15
C LEU A 272 1.34 14.24 -18.16
N THR A 273 2.31 15.13 -18.00
CA THR A 273 2.12 16.58 -18.16
C THR A 273 1.97 16.91 -19.66
N PRO A 274 0.75 17.17 -20.17
CA PRO A 274 0.49 17.14 -21.61
C PRO A 274 1.08 18.34 -22.35
N LEU A 275 1.07 19.52 -21.74
CA LEU A 275 1.48 20.79 -22.34
C LEU A 275 2.85 21.24 -21.82
N ARG A 276 3.69 20.33 -21.34
CA ARG A 276 5.06 20.67 -20.90
C ARG A 276 5.89 21.17 -22.07
N THR A 277 6.53 22.32 -21.87
CA THR A 277 7.51 22.89 -22.81
C THR A 277 8.92 22.63 -22.29
N GLY A 278 9.88 22.32 -23.18
CA GLY A 278 11.28 22.07 -22.80
C GLY A 278 11.66 20.59 -22.85
N GLU A 279 12.30 20.07 -21.80
CA GLU A 279 12.63 18.65 -21.68
C GLU A 279 11.45 17.82 -21.16
N ARG A 280 11.45 16.51 -21.44
CA ARG A 280 10.45 15.54 -20.95
C ARG A 280 9.03 15.91 -21.36
N ARG A 281 8.87 16.30 -22.62
CA ARG A 281 7.56 16.66 -23.17
C ARG A 281 6.73 15.39 -23.34
N PHE A 282 5.41 15.55 -23.43
CA PHE A 282 4.49 14.45 -23.68
C PHE A 282 4.94 13.55 -24.84
N VAL A 283 5.35 14.14 -25.97
CA VAL A 283 5.82 13.40 -27.14
C VAL A 283 7.13 12.64 -26.86
N THR A 284 8.03 13.20 -26.05
CA THR A 284 9.28 12.51 -25.65
C THR A 284 8.96 11.27 -24.82
N HIS A 285 8.02 11.36 -23.87
CA HIS A 285 7.55 10.20 -23.11
C HIS A 285 6.91 9.13 -24.01
N VAL A 286 6.06 9.55 -24.96
CA VAL A 286 5.48 8.64 -25.97
C VAL A 286 6.58 7.93 -26.77
N GLU A 287 7.59 8.66 -27.24
CA GLU A 287 8.71 8.10 -28.00
C GLU A 287 9.53 7.10 -27.19
N GLU A 288 9.84 7.42 -25.93
CA GLU A 288 10.58 6.55 -25.01
C GLU A 288 9.82 5.26 -24.72
N VAL A 289 8.54 5.36 -24.34
CA VAL A 289 7.67 4.22 -24.05
C VAL A 289 7.51 3.33 -25.28
N LEU A 290 7.27 3.92 -26.45
CA LEU A 290 7.12 3.15 -27.69
C LEU A 290 8.45 2.59 -28.21
N GLY A 291 9.57 3.22 -27.90
CA GLY A 291 10.91 2.67 -28.14
C GLY A 291 11.14 1.39 -27.34
N ALA A 292 10.79 1.41 -26.05
CA ALA A 292 10.82 0.24 -25.18
C ALA A 292 9.86 -0.85 -25.66
N TYR A 293 8.62 -0.48 -25.99
CA TYR A 293 7.60 -1.39 -26.50
C TYR A 293 8.03 -2.09 -27.79
N ARG A 294 8.53 -1.34 -28.79
CA ARG A 294 9.02 -1.92 -30.06
C ARG A 294 10.20 -2.87 -29.83
N SER A 295 11.09 -2.54 -28.90
CA SER A 295 12.20 -3.41 -28.52
C SER A 295 11.72 -4.71 -27.88
N ALA A 296 10.72 -4.64 -27.00
CA ALA A 296 10.10 -5.79 -26.37
C ALA A 296 9.37 -6.67 -27.40
N ARG A 297 8.54 -6.06 -28.26
CA ARG A 297 7.85 -6.72 -29.39
C ARG A 297 8.80 -7.40 -30.37
N GLY A 298 9.96 -6.82 -30.64
CA GLY A 298 10.97 -7.46 -31.50
C GLY A 298 11.56 -8.75 -30.91
N ARG A 299 11.53 -8.92 -29.59
CA ARG A 299 12.02 -10.11 -28.88
C ARG A 299 10.91 -11.10 -28.55
N PHE A 300 9.75 -10.59 -28.16
CA PHE A 300 8.60 -11.35 -27.66
C PHE A 300 7.31 -10.85 -28.34
N PRO A 301 7.14 -11.09 -29.66
CA PRO A 301 6.02 -10.52 -30.41
C PRO A 301 4.65 -11.04 -29.96
N GLU A 302 4.58 -12.29 -29.45
CA GLU A 302 3.34 -12.89 -28.96
C GLU A 302 2.88 -12.25 -27.64
N ASP A 303 3.81 -11.78 -26.81
CA ASP A 303 3.52 -11.11 -25.54
C ASP A 303 3.26 -9.60 -25.72
N HIS A 304 3.63 -9.04 -26.87
CA HIS A 304 3.48 -7.62 -27.21
C HIS A 304 2.78 -7.42 -28.57
N PRO A 305 1.49 -7.77 -28.68
CA PRO A 305 0.79 -7.83 -29.96
C PRO A 305 0.36 -6.46 -30.50
N LEU A 306 0.27 -5.41 -29.66
CA LEU A 306 -0.17 -4.08 -30.09
C LEU A 306 0.76 -3.52 -31.19
N THR A 307 0.15 -2.79 -32.11
CA THR A 307 0.87 -1.92 -33.05
C THR A 307 1.40 -0.70 -32.28
N ALA A 308 2.60 -0.20 -32.61
CA ALA A 308 3.14 0.99 -31.96
C ALA A 308 2.77 2.24 -32.77
N TRP A 309 2.20 3.25 -32.14
CA TRP A 309 1.97 4.55 -32.78
C TRP A 309 3.29 5.11 -33.35
N PRO A 310 3.33 5.82 -34.51
CA PRO A 310 2.21 6.38 -35.30
C PRO A 310 1.62 5.45 -36.36
N GLU A 311 1.93 4.14 -36.35
CA GLU A 311 1.28 3.21 -37.27
C GLU A 311 -0.25 3.19 -37.02
N PRO A 312 -1.10 3.04 -38.06
CA PRO A 312 -2.56 3.01 -37.90
C PRO A 312 -3.03 1.96 -36.89
N GLY A 313 -3.95 2.33 -36.00
CA GLY A 313 -4.36 1.48 -34.88
C GLY A 313 -3.30 1.30 -33.78
N GLY A 314 -2.23 2.09 -33.81
CA GLY A 314 -1.13 2.02 -32.86
C GLY A 314 -1.52 2.46 -31.45
N PHE A 315 -0.86 1.87 -30.46
CA PHE A 315 -0.95 2.26 -29.06
C PHE A 315 -0.27 3.61 -28.84
N LEU A 316 -1.02 4.58 -28.30
CA LEU A 316 -0.56 5.90 -27.89
C LEU A 316 -0.69 6.04 -26.37
N PRO A 317 0.42 5.91 -25.60
CA PRO A 317 0.39 6.02 -24.14
C PRO A 317 0.22 7.47 -23.68
N PHE A 318 -0.50 7.68 -22.57
CA PHE A 318 -0.64 8.99 -21.92
C PHE A 318 -0.50 8.93 -20.40
N ALA A 319 -0.36 7.74 -19.83
CA ALA A 319 -0.24 7.51 -18.40
C ALA A 319 0.54 6.20 -18.13
N ASN A 320 1.15 6.10 -16.95
CA ASN A 320 1.81 4.91 -16.44
C ASN A 320 1.57 4.68 -14.94
N SER A 321 1.56 3.42 -14.51
CA SER A 321 1.53 3.07 -13.09
C SER A 321 2.90 3.26 -12.44
N ILE A 322 2.97 3.23 -11.11
CA ILE A 322 4.24 3.13 -10.36
C ILE A 322 5.03 1.85 -10.69
N ASP A 323 4.35 0.81 -11.16
CA ASP A 323 4.93 -0.47 -11.58
C ASP A 323 5.31 -0.54 -13.06
N ALA A 324 5.13 0.56 -13.80
CA ALA A 324 5.42 0.70 -15.23
C ALA A 324 4.49 -0.09 -16.18
N ASP A 325 3.24 -0.28 -15.78
CA ASP A 325 2.12 -0.52 -16.69
C ASP A 325 1.77 0.79 -17.40
N HIS A 326 1.25 0.73 -18.63
CA HIS A 326 0.92 1.93 -19.40
C HIS A 326 -0.54 1.93 -19.81
N LEU A 327 -1.21 3.07 -19.65
CA LEU A 327 -2.56 3.31 -20.13
C LEU A 327 -2.49 4.22 -21.36
N GLY A 328 -3.22 3.85 -22.40
CA GLY A 328 -3.19 4.55 -23.67
C GLY A 328 -4.38 4.22 -24.56
N TRP A 329 -4.41 4.84 -25.73
CA TRP A 329 -5.44 4.60 -26.73
C TRP A 329 -4.91 3.74 -27.86
N LEU A 330 -5.78 2.92 -28.44
CA LEU A 330 -5.57 2.38 -29.78
C LEU A 330 -6.08 3.42 -30.78
N THR A 331 -5.19 3.98 -31.60
CA THR A 331 -5.55 5.04 -32.55
C THR A 331 -6.24 4.47 -33.80
N GLU A 332 -7.38 3.82 -33.60
CA GLU A 332 -8.19 3.16 -34.61
C GLU A 332 -9.22 4.12 -35.23
N GLY A 333 -9.23 4.21 -36.56
CA GLY A 333 -10.11 5.11 -37.28
C GLY A 333 -9.74 6.60 -37.12
N ASP A 334 -10.54 7.44 -37.78
CA ASP A 334 -10.26 8.88 -37.93
C ASP A 334 -10.85 9.75 -36.80
N ASP A 335 -11.65 9.16 -35.91
CA ASP A 335 -12.29 9.84 -34.79
C ASP A 335 -11.63 9.49 -33.45
N PRO A 336 -10.75 10.37 -32.93
CA PRO A 336 -10.16 10.21 -31.61
C PRO A 336 -11.14 10.05 -30.45
N ASP A 337 -12.38 10.53 -30.54
CA ASP A 337 -13.36 10.30 -29.47
C ASP A 337 -13.89 8.85 -29.44
N ALA A 338 -13.62 8.06 -30.49
CA ALA A 338 -13.98 6.66 -30.58
C ALA A 338 -12.80 5.71 -30.30
N TRP A 339 -11.61 6.23 -30.02
CA TRP A 339 -10.43 5.40 -29.79
C TRP A 339 -10.58 4.52 -28.54
N PRO A 340 -10.43 3.20 -28.66
CA PRO A 340 -10.50 2.30 -27.51
C PRO A 340 -9.38 2.58 -26.51
N LEU A 341 -9.73 2.60 -25.22
CA LEU A 341 -8.77 2.67 -24.13
C LEU A 341 -8.20 1.27 -23.85
N VAL A 342 -6.89 1.15 -23.63
CA VAL A 342 -6.23 -0.13 -23.36
C VAL A 342 -5.09 0.03 -22.36
N VAL A 343 -4.87 -1.02 -21.57
CA VAL A 343 -3.71 -1.13 -20.68
C VAL A 343 -2.68 -2.03 -21.34
N TRP A 344 -1.43 -1.59 -21.40
CA TRP A 344 -0.26 -2.43 -21.62
C TRP A 344 0.34 -2.78 -20.25
N PRO A 345 0.03 -3.98 -19.70
CA PRO A 345 0.56 -4.40 -18.41
C PRO A 345 2.01 -4.87 -18.53
N ARG A 346 2.81 -4.64 -17.49
CA ARG A 346 4.21 -5.09 -17.42
C ARG A 346 4.33 -6.56 -17.04
N HIS A 347 3.47 -7.02 -16.13
CA HIS A 347 3.58 -8.32 -15.47
C HIS A 347 2.46 -9.31 -15.86
N ALA A 348 1.74 -9.03 -16.95
CA ALA A 348 0.68 -9.89 -17.45
C ALA A 348 0.63 -9.86 -19.00
N PRO A 349 -0.02 -10.83 -19.64
CA PRO A 349 -0.30 -10.78 -21.08
C PRO A 349 -1.17 -9.57 -21.45
N GLN A 350 -1.03 -9.10 -22.69
CA GLN A 350 -1.86 -8.02 -23.22
C GLN A 350 -3.35 -8.42 -23.24
N GLY A 351 -4.18 -7.63 -22.55
CA GLY A 351 -5.64 -7.78 -22.54
C GLY A 351 -6.35 -7.09 -23.69
N ALA A 352 -7.67 -7.30 -23.78
CA ALA A 352 -8.54 -6.57 -24.70
C ALA A 352 -8.69 -5.09 -24.27
N PRO A 353 -9.14 -4.20 -25.18
CA PRO A 353 -9.51 -2.84 -24.79
C PRO A 353 -10.55 -2.81 -23.67
N LEU A 354 -10.48 -1.79 -22.84
CA LEU A 354 -11.41 -1.55 -21.74
C LEU A 354 -12.81 -1.23 -22.30
N GLY A 355 -13.84 -1.71 -21.61
CA GLY A 355 -15.24 -1.54 -22.04
C GLY A 355 -15.84 -0.15 -21.79
N HIS A 356 -15.05 0.78 -21.24
CA HIS A 356 -15.49 2.12 -20.82
C HIS A 356 -14.60 3.22 -21.43
N GLY A 357 -15.13 4.44 -21.50
CA GLY A 357 -14.33 5.64 -21.74
C GLY A 357 -13.44 5.98 -20.54
N LEU A 358 -12.55 6.96 -20.68
CA LEU A 358 -11.53 7.27 -19.67
C LEU A 358 -12.13 7.63 -18.32
N VAL A 359 -13.13 8.51 -18.29
CA VAL A 359 -13.69 8.98 -17.02
C VAL A 359 -14.45 7.85 -16.31
N ASP A 360 -15.22 7.08 -17.06
CA ASP A 360 -15.96 5.94 -16.49
C ASP A 360 -15.02 4.81 -16.06
N THR A 361 -13.89 4.60 -16.75
CA THR A 361 -12.81 3.72 -16.29
C THR A 361 -12.24 4.19 -14.95
N LEU A 362 -11.93 5.48 -14.79
CA LEU A 362 -11.42 6.01 -13.52
C LEU A 362 -12.45 5.88 -12.39
N VAL A 363 -13.73 6.16 -12.66
CA VAL A 363 -14.81 5.98 -11.68
C VAL A 363 -14.95 4.51 -11.28
N ALA A 364 -15.00 3.59 -12.25
CA ALA A 364 -15.14 2.17 -11.97
C ALA A 364 -13.91 1.62 -11.22
N TRP A 365 -12.71 2.11 -11.54
CA TRP A 365 -11.47 1.74 -10.87
C TRP A 365 -11.42 2.27 -9.44
N GLN A 366 -11.68 3.56 -9.22
CA GLN A 366 -11.71 4.17 -7.88
C GLN A 366 -12.82 3.63 -6.98
N ARG A 367 -13.86 3.00 -7.54
CA ARG A 367 -14.89 2.28 -6.76
C ARG A 367 -14.48 0.84 -6.41
N GLY A 368 -13.38 0.34 -6.96
CA GLY A 368 -13.00 -1.07 -6.87
C GLY A 368 -13.84 -2.01 -7.73
N THR A 369 -14.71 -1.48 -8.61
CA THR A 369 -15.59 -2.30 -9.47
C THR A 369 -14.93 -2.73 -10.79
N LEU A 370 -13.78 -2.14 -11.13
CA LEU A 370 -12.95 -2.54 -12.26
C LEU A 370 -11.67 -3.20 -11.76
N VAL A 371 -11.54 -4.50 -12.01
CA VAL A 371 -10.33 -5.29 -11.76
C VAL A 371 -9.77 -5.73 -13.10
N THR A 372 -8.56 -5.30 -13.43
CA THR A 372 -7.87 -5.65 -14.68
C THR A 372 -6.37 -5.61 -14.47
N HIS A 373 -5.61 -6.39 -15.25
CA HIS A 373 -4.16 -6.35 -15.19
C HIS A 373 -3.61 -4.95 -15.50
N GLY A 374 -2.61 -4.53 -14.73
CA GLY A 374 -1.95 -3.23 -14.85
C GLY A 374 -2.64 -2.06 -14.14
N LEU A 375 -3.79 -2.29 -13.50
CA LEU A 375 -4.41 -1.36 -12.54
C LEU A 375 -4.54 -2.06 -11.18
N ALA A 376 -4.06 -1.41 -10.12
CA ALA A 376 -4.18 -1.95 -8.76
C ALA A 376 -5.65 -2.03 -8.32
N GLY A 377 -6.06 -3.14 -7.71
CA GLY A 377 -7.40 -3.26 -7.13
C GLY A 377 -7.49 -2.63 -5.73
N LEU A 378 -8.71 -2.30 -5.30
CA LEU A 378 -9.00 -2.09 -3.88
C LEU A 378 -9.31 -3.42 -3.21
N ASP A 379 -9.00 -3.54 -1.92
CA ASP A 379 -9.53 -4.63 -1.10
C ASP A 379 -11.04 -4.45 -0.94
N GLU A 380 -11.80 -5.53 -0.85
CA GLU A 380 -13.27 -5.44 -0.83
C GLU A 380 -13.82 -4.79 0.45
N GLU A 381 -13.01 -4.68 1.49
CA GLU A 381 -13.33 -3.99 2.74
C GLU A 381 -12.74 -2.58 2.82
N ASP A 382 -11.99 -2.14 1.81
CA ASP A 382 -11.53 -0.76 1.76
C ASP A 382 -12.69 0.19 1.54
N ASP A 383 -12.66 1.34 2.21
CA ASP A 383 -13.51 2.46 1.84
C ASP A 383 -12.94 3.13 0.58
N PRO A 384 -13.61 3.06 -0.59
CA PRO A 384 -13.05 3.64 -1.79
C PRO A 384 -12.85 5.16 -1.68
N LEU A 385 -13.58 5.86 -0.81
CA LEU A 385 -13.39 7.30 -0.58
C LEU A 385 -12.12 7.66 0.18
N GLU A 386 -11.51 6.69 0.88
CA GLU A 386 -10.22 6.85 1.53
C GLU A 386 -9.08 6.76 0.51
N PHE A 387 -9.19 5.87 -0.48
CA PHE A 387 -8.14 5.58 -1.45
C PHE A 387 -8.32 6.33 -2.79
N ALA A 388 -9.50 6.89 -3.06
CA ALA A 388 -9.78 7.70 -4.25
C ALA A 388 -9.16 9.11 -4.15
N GLY A 389 -7.83 9.19 -4.14
CA GLY A 389 -7.06 10.43 -4.14
C GLY A 389 -6.65 10.90 -5.54
N PHE A 390 -6.33 12.19 -5.66
CA PHE A 390 -5.58 12.73 -6.79
C PHE A 390 -4.56 13.74 -6.28
N GLU A 391 -3.29 13.46 -6.55
CA GLU A 391 -2.18 14.37 -6.26
C GLU A 391 -1.78 15.11 -7.54
N ALA A 392 -2.05 16.41 -7.59
CA ALA A 392 -1.67 17.24 -8.74
C ALA A 392 -0.16 17.49 -8.76
N TRP A 393 0.45 17.42 -9.94
CA TRP A 393 1.85 17.79 -10.11
C TRP A 393 2.08 19.28 -10.19
N ASP A 394 3.37 19.62 -10.07
CA ASP A 394 3.92 20.92 -10.40
C ASP A 394 5.03 20.80 -11.45
N ASP A 395 5.74 21.90 -11.69
CA ASP A 395 6.83 21.99 -12.65
C ASP A 395 8.05 21.10 -12.30
N ARG A 396 8.15 20.60 -11.07
CA ARG A 396 9.24 19.73 -10.61
C ARG A 396 8.99 18.25 -10.94
N ALA A 397 7.73 17.86 -11.15
CA ALA A 397 7.39 16.47 -11.47
C ALA A 397 8.08 16.02 -12.76
N HIS A 398 8.50 14.76 -12.83
CA HIS A 398 9.11 14.18 -14.02
C HIS A 398 8.10 13.81 -15.12
N TRP A 399 6.88 13.48 -14.69
CA TRP A 399 5.82 12.89 -15.50
C TRP A 399 4.98 13.93 -16.25
#